data_AF-A0A8B6XGJ3-F1
#
_entry.id   AF-A0A8B6XGJ3-F1
#
_cell.length_a   1.000
_cell.length_b   1.000
_cell.length_c   1.000
_cell.angle_alpha   90.00
_cell.angle_beta   90.00
_cell.angle_gamma   90.00
#
_symmetry.space_group_name_H-M   'P 1'
#
loop_
_entity.id
_entity.type
_entity.pdbx_description
1 polymer ?
#
loop_
_entity_poly.entity_id
_entity_poly.type
_entity_poly.pdbx_seq_one_letter_code
_entity_poly.pdbx_strand_id
1 'polypeptide(L)'
;MVQGKSSGEKKAFQSTTFIIKDGIICESEEYIYFKQYHYSSLSCVVPVLQKIERLLQNYSVPLAVIDGNKLVDIGLNYERETILDDKVLLSCIVNRKDIEEIIKIPGRRFLAKDGHICAAVKIQATWRCHMARASYLIFRKRKWAASMIALSWVMKCKLTMVRQLLKNNQMYYLSTFRKRAKDFQALWATIKKTGHTVIHIPSLGYNVNLRRSIDNIATMQNQQIGRFCDVKDPNVEVIYVCPVEISKECREYYDTLTLSMCQATEQSYDEVKQRLLFITPDLLERFKAHNLCLSSLLKYSMKTLKRIQLLVKGKQAYIVPGLMHADDLFIAHYLVILVDLSTYFNDNFEKYTKTNREYSPRALSVGFQALYQHSSKPKHKSVSDLRFSKTARHLYVDSNKNSIGGENVIQLEFSINEKISAAEAMWLFKVADNDLALRHCDNTPILF
;
A
#
# COMPACT_ATOMS: atom_id res chain seq x y z
N MET A 1 -18.79 47.44 -101.89
CA MET A 1 -19.29 46.57 -100.80
C MET A 1 -18.09 46.18 -99.95
N VAL A 2 -17.90 46.91 -98.85
CA VAL A 2 -16.73 46.84 -97.98
C VAL A 2 -17.25 46.78 -96.54
N GLN A 3 -16.50 46.05 -95.70
CA GLN A 3 -16.59 45.90 -94.24
C GLN A 3 -17.41 44.71 -93.71
N GLY A 4 -16.68 43.74 -93.16
CA GLY A 4 -17.10 42.87 -92.06
C GLY A 4 -15.98 42.83 -91.02
N LYS A 5 -16.27 43.29 -89.80
CA LYS A 5 -15.40 43.31 -88.60
C LYS A 5 -15.71 42.10 -87.70
N SER A 6 -14.67 41.66 -86.97
CA SER A 6 -14.65 41.01 -85.64
C SER A 6 -15.27 39.61 -85.52
N SER A 7 -14.80 38.65 -84.71
CA SER A 7 -13.85 38.63 -83.59
C SER A 7 -13.71 37.17 -83.12
N GLY A 8 -12.51 36.79 -82.64
CA GLY A 8 -12.34 35.92 -81.48
C GLY A 8 -12.43 34.39 -81.67
N GLU A 9 -11.32 33.70 -81.36
CA GLU A 9 -11.31 32.61 -80.37
C GLU A 9 -9.85 32.24 -80.01
N LYS A 10 -9.38 32.80 -78.88
CA LYS A 10 -8.22 32.29 -78.13
C LYS A 10 -8.74 31.19 -77.21
N LYS A 11 -8.28 29.94 -77.38
CA LYS A 11 -8.48 28.87 -76.39
C LYS A 11 -7.25 28.72 -75.49
N ALA A 12 -7.56 28.65 -74.20
CA ALA A 12 -6.74 28.70 -72.99
C ALA A 12 -5.60 27.67 -72.88
N PHE A 13 -4.44 28.14 -72.39
CA PHE A 13 -3.49 27.34 -71.61
C PHE A 13 -3.50 27.92 -70.18
N GLN A 14 -4.42 27.43 -69.33
CA GLN A 14 -4.49 27.73 -67.90
C GLN A 14 -3.79 26.63 -67.10
N SER A 15 -2.46 26.55 -67.19
CA SER A 15 -1.67 25.63 -66.37
C SER A 15 -0.58 26.43 -65.65
N THR A 16 -0.83 26.80 -64.39
CA THR A 16 0.17 27.37 -63.46
C THR A 16 1.00 26.25 -62.81
N THR A 17 1.22 25.14 -63.52
CA THR A 17 2.01 24.02 -63.02
C THR A 17 3.48 24.20 -63.38
N PHE A 18 4.38 23.78 -62.49
CA PHE A 18 5.82 23.80 -62.72
C PHE A 18 6.49 22.60 -62.06
N ILE A 19 7.75 22.33 -62.43
CA ILE A 19 8.45 21.10 -62.07
C ILE A 19 9.60 21.39 -61.11
N ILE A 20 9.73 20.56 -60.07
CA ILE A 20 10.92 20.43 -59.23
C ILE A 20 11.63 19.13 -59.60
N LYS A 21 12.93 19.21 -59.92
CA LYS A 21 13.77 18.06 -60.25
C LYS A 21 14.80 17.84 -59.16
N ASP A 22 14.97 16.60 -58.71
CA ASP A 22 15.92 16.21 -57.65
C ASP A 22 15.80 17.06 -56.37
N GLY A 23 14.57 17.52 -56.06
CA GLY A 23 14.29 18.40 -54.92
C GLY A 23 14.82 19.85 -55.06
N ILE A 24 15.21 20.26 -56.25
CA ILE A 24 15.67 21.63 -56.57
C ILE A 24 14.69 22.26 -57.57
N ILE A 25 14.21 23.47 -57.29
CA ILE A 25 13.37 24.19 -58.25
C ILE A 25 14.18 24.49 -59.51
N CYS A 26 13.66 24.09 -60.66
CA CYS A 26 14.21 24.48 -61.95
C CYS A 26 13.69 25.86 -62.34
N GLU A 27 14.56 26.74 -62.84
CA GLU A 27 14.15 28.02 -63.46
C GLU A 27 13.59 27.76 -64.87
N SER A 28 12.47 27.04 -64.96
CA SER A 28 11.77 26.81 -66.22
C SER A 28 10.90 28.01 -66.59
N GLU A 29 10.54 28.10 -67.87
CA GLU A 29 9.59 29.10 -68.38
C GLU A 29 8.25 29.04 -67.62
N GLU A 30 7.80 27.86 -67.20
CA GLU A 30 6.58 27.71 -66.41
C GLU A 30 6.71 28.24 -64.98
N TYR A 31 7.88 28.09 -64.36
CA TYR A 31 8.14 28.65 -63.02
C TYR A 31 8.27 30.18 -63.06
N ILE A 32 8.88 30.72 -64.12
CA ILE A 32 8.95 32.18 -64.35
C ILE A 32 7.54 32.73 -64.57
N TYR A 33 6.72 32.05 -65.38
CA TYR A 33 5.32 32.41 -65.58
C TYR A 33 4.51 32.36 -64.27
N PHE A 34 4.69 31.31 -63.45
CA PHE A 34 4.08 31.20 -62.12
C PHE A 34 4.45 32.39 -61.22
N LYS A 35 5.74 32.75 -61.15
CA LYS A 35 6.23 33.91 -60.38
C LYS A 35 5.60 35.23 -60.83
N GLN A 36 5.45 35.42 -62.15
CA GLN A 36 4.85 36.64 -62.70
C GLN A 36 3.35 36.70 -62.47
N TYR A 37 2.65 35.58 -62.64
CA TYR A 37 1.20 35.47 -62.48
C TYR A 37 0.75 35.62 -61.02
N HIS A 38 1.53 35.09 -60.07
CA HIS A 38 1.25 35.15 -58.63
C HIS A 38 2.16 36.11 -57.85
N TYR A 39 2.62 37.18 -58.50
CA TYR A 39 3.57 38.13 -57.91
C TYR A 39 3.12 38.69 -56.54
N SER A 40 1.84 39.02 -56.40
CA SER A 40 1.27 39.62 -55.18
C SER A 40 1.19 38.68 -53.98
N SER A 41 1.18 37.35 -54.18
CA SER A 41 1.11 36.34 -53.11
C SER A 41 2.43 35.59 -52.90
N LEU A 42 3.48 35.96 -53.63
CA LEU A 42 4.76 35.27 -53.65
C LEU A 42 5.45 35.24 -52.27
N SER A 43 5.30 36.30 -51.47
CA SER A 43 5.87 36.38 -50.11
C SER A 43 5.35 35.29 -49.17
N CYS A 44 4.07 34.91 -49.28
CA CYS A 44 3.46 33.87 -48.45
C CYS A 44 3.77 32.45 -48.97
N VAL A 45 4.06 32.33 -50.28
CA VAL A 45 4.34 31.05 -50.95
C VAL A 45 5.79 30.59 -50.77
N VAL A 46 6.75 31.50 -50.79
CA VAL A 46 8.19 31.17 -50.71
C VAL A 46 8.53 30.29 -49.49
N PRO A 47 8.04 30.56 -48.26
CA PRO A 47 8.32 29.70 -47.11
C PRO A 47 7.75 28.27 -47.24
N VAL A 48 6.56 28.13 -47.83
CA VAL A 48 5.92 26.83 -48.09
C VAL A 48 6.71 26.07 -49.15
N LEU A 49 7.13 26.76 -50.21
CA LEU A 49 7.94 26.19 -51.28
C LEU A 49 9.30 25.71 -50.76
N GLN A 50 9.96 26.45 -49.87
CA GLN A 50 11.19 26.00 -49.19
C GLN A 50 10.97 24.74 -48.35
N LYS A 51 9.81 24.59 -47.71
CA LYS A 51 9.47 23.36 -46.97
C LYS A 51 9.26 22.18 -47.91
N ILE A 52 8.62 22.39 -49.05
CA ILE A 52 8.43 21.37 -50.09
C ILE A 52 9.78 20.95 -50.66
N GLU A 53 10.67 21.89 -51.01
CA GLU A 53 12.03 21.58 -51.46
C GLU A 53 12.78 20.74 -50.44
N ARG A 54 12.78 21.14 -49.16
CA ARG A 54 13.43 20.37 -48.08
C ARG A 54 12.85 18.98 -47.95
N LEU A 55 11.53 18.82 -48.06
CA LEU A 55 10.87 17.52 -48.01
C LEU A 55 11.30 16.65 -49.20
N LEU A 56 11.25 17.17 -50.42
CA LEU A 56 11.66 16.43 -51.62
C LEU A 56 13.15 16.07 -51.62
N GLN A 57 14.01 16.97 -51.13
CA GLN A 57 15.45 16.72 -50.92
C GLN A 57 15.68 15.63 -49.87
N ASN A 58 15.00 15.72 -48.72
CA ASN A 58 15.12 14.75 -47.64
C ASN A 58 14.79 13.33 -48.12
N TYR A 59 13.83 13.16 -49.03
CA TYR A 59 13.43 11.85 -49.56
C TYR A 59 14.04 11.53 -50.95
N SER A 60 14.96 12.36 -51.45
CA SER A 60 15.60 12.17 -52.77
C SER A 60 14.57 11.92 -53.87
N VAL A 61 13.55 12.77 -53.95
CA VAL A 61 12.48 12.63 -54.93
C VAL A 61 12.98 13.16 -56.28
N PRO A 62 12.98 12.32 -57.34
CA PRO A 62 13.59 12.70 -58.62
C PRO A 62 12.76 13.74 -59.39
N LEU A 63 11.43 13.69 -59.28
CA LEU A 63 10.53 14.56 -60.02
C LEU A 63 9.25 14.85 -59.21
N ALA A 64 8.93 16.12 -59.04
CA ALA A 64 7.67 16.58 -58.48
C ALA A 64 7.04 17.64 -59.39
N VAL A 65 5.76 17.47 -59.71
CA VAL A 65 4.96 18.42 -60.48
C VAL A 65 4.07 19.18 -59.50
N ILE A 66 4.24 20.49 -59.41
CA ILE A 66 3.53 21.34 -58.46
C ILE A 66 2.36 22.04 -59.15
N ASP A 67 1.21 22.01 -58.48
CA ASP A 67 0.03 22.81 -58.79
C ASP A 67 0.14 24.18 -58.13
N GLY A 68 0.47 25.20 -58.92
CA GLY A 68 0.72 26.55 -58.43
C GLY A 68 -0.49 27.19 -57.75
N ASN A 69 -1.72 26.85 -58.15
CA ASN A 69 -2.92 27.43 -57.53
C ASN A 69 -3.11 26.87 -56.12
N LYS A 70 -2.96 25.55 -55.94
CA LYS A 70 -3.02 24.92 -54.61
C LYS A 70 -1.86 25.35 -53.72
N LEU A 71 -0.68 25.56 -54.29
CA LEU A 71 0.47 26.06 -53.54
C LEU A 71 0.20 27.47 -52.97
N VAL A 72 -0.42 28.34 -53.75
CA VAL A 72 -0.83 29.69 -53.33
C VAL A 72 -1.89 29.61 -52.22
N ASP A 73 -2.87 28.74 -52.36
CA ASP A 73 -3.91 28.51 -51.34
C ASP A 73 -3.30 28.05 -50.00
N ILE A 74 -2.31 27.15 -50.03
CA ILE A 74 -1.59 26.72 -48.83
C ILE A 74 -0.75 27.87 -48.26
N GLY A 75 -0.07 28.64 -49.11
CA GLY A 75 0.74 29.80 -48.71
C GLY A 75 -0.06 30.87 -47.98
N LEU A 76 -1.25 31.22 -48.48
CA LEU A 76 -2.14 32.21 -47.87
C LEU A 76 -2.71 31.75 -46.51
N ASN A 77 -2.85 30.43 -46.31
CA ASN A 77 -3.30 29.85 -45.05
C ASN A 77 -2.15 29.56 -44.06
N TYR A 78 -0.91 29.48 -44.56
CA TYR A 78 0.28 29.14 -43.78
C TYR A 78 0.58 30.12 -42.64
N GLU A 79 0.30 31.41 -42.81
CA GLU A 79 0.53 32.43 -41.75
C GLU A 79 -0.34 32.21 -40.50
N ARG A 80 -1.41 31.40 -40.59
CA ARG A 80 -2.30 31.09 -39.44
C ARG A 80 -1.92 29.80 -38.70
N GLU A 81 -1.16 28.89 -39.30
CA GLU A 81 -0.81 27.59 -38.71
C GLU A 81 0.70 27.46 -38.44
N THR A 82 1.09 27.26 -37.18
CA THR A 82 2.52 27.22 -36.79
C THR A 82 3.27 25.97 -37.29
N ILE A 83 2.56 24.90 -37.67
CA ILE A 83 3.17 23.64 -38.13
C ILE A 83 2.32 23.07 -39.28
N LEU A 84 2.86 23.08 -40.49
CA LEU A 84 2.27 22.40 -41.65
C LEU A 84 2.59 20.90 -41.56
N ASP A 85 1.56 20.06 -41.62
CA ASP A 85 1.71 18.61 -41.78
C ASP A 85 2.19 18.25 -43.19
N ASP A 86 2.99 17.19 -43.31
CA ASP A 86 3.53 16.70 -44.57
C ASP A 86 2.40 16.35 -45.56
N LYS A 87 1.24 15.90 -45.06
CA LYS A 87 0.05 15.63 -45.89
C LYS A 87 -0.53 16.88 -46.57
N VAL A 88 -0.44 18.03 -45.89
CA VAL A 88 -0.91 19.32 -46.43
C VAL A 88 0.08 19.79 -47.50
N LEU A 89 1.38 19.68 -47.24
CA LEU A 89 2.43 20.01 -48.23
C LEU A 89 2.30 19.17 -49.51
N LEU A 90 2.06 17.86 -49.38
CA LEU A 90 1.90 16.95 -50.53
C LEU A 90 0.61 17.20 -51.33
N SER A 91 -0.36 17.96 -50.80
CA SER A 91 -1.63 18.21 -51.49
C SER A 91 -1.53 19.14 -52.70
N CYS A 92 -0.49 19.98 -52.77
CA CYS A 92 -0.20 20.82 -53.93
C CYS A 92 0.61 20.12 -55.02
N ILE A 93 0.94 18.83 -54.86
CA ILE A 93 1.69 18.07 -55.85
C ILE A 93 0.71 17.28 -56.73
N VAL A 94 0.84 17.41 -58.04
CA VAL A 94 0.01 16.70 -59.04
C VAL A 94 0.32 15.19 -59.02
N ASN A 95 1.60 14.81 -59.04
CA ASN A 95 2.05 13.41 -58.94
C ASN A 95 2.19 12.92 -57.47
N ARG A 96 1.25 13.32 -56.61
CA ARG A 96 1.27 13.02 -55.17
C ARG A 96 1.41 11.53 -54.84
N LYS A 97 0.68 10.66 -55.55
CA LYS A 97 0.66 9.21 -55.27
C LYS A 97 2.06 8.60 -55.39
N ASP A 98 2.77 8.93 -56.46
CA ASP A 98 4.12 8.44 -56.73
C ASP A 98 5.13 8.93 -55.68
N ILE A 99 5.01 10.19 -55.25
CA ILE A 99 5.87 10.76 -54.21
C ILE A 99 5.58 10.14 -52.84
N GLU A 100 4.30 9.91 -52.50
CA GLU A 100 3.93 9.23 -51.26
C GLU A 100 4.48 7.80 -51.19
N GLU A 101 4.51 7.08 -52.31
CA GLU A 101 5.14 5.76 -52.39
C GLU A 101 6.65 5.84 -52.12
N ILE A 102 7.34 6.84 -52.69
CA ILE A 102 8.77 7.08 -52.46
C ILE A 102 9.04 7.41 -50.98
N ILE A 103 8.22 8.26 -50.36
CA ILE A 103 8.36 8.68 -48.96
C ILE A 103 8.17 7.51 -47.99
N LYS A 104 7.27 6.58 -48.30
CA LYS A 104 6.98 5.41 -47.46
C LYS A 104 8.13 4.40 -47.44
N ILE A 105 9.04 4.43 -48.41
CA ILE A 105 10.16 3.49 -48.47
C ILE A 105 11.10 3.73 -47.28
N PRO A 106 11.26 2.75 -46.37
CA PRO A 106 12.15 2.89 -45.24
C PRO A 106 13.59 3.04 -45.74
N GLY A 107 14.33 3.98 -45.16
CA GLY A 107 15.71 4.24 -45.53
C GLY A 107 15.91 5.19 -46.72
N ARG A 108 14.85 5.53 -47.47
CA ARG A 108 14.90 6.50 -48.57
C ARG A 108 15.51 7.84 -48.15
N ARG A 109 15.20 8.27 -46.92
CA ARG A 109 15.70 9.52 -46.33
C ARG A 109 17.24 9.58 -46.18
N PHE A 110 17.90 8.43 -46.18
CA PHE A 110 19.36 8.34 -46.07
C PHE A 110 20.08 8.29 -47.43
N LEU A 111 19.33 8.35 -48.54
CA LEU A 111 19.91 8.45 -49.90
C LEU A 111 20.10 9.91 -50.35
N ALA A 112 19.63 10.87 -49.56
CA ALA A 112 19.80 12.31 -49.83
C ALA A 112 21.27 12.74 -49.73
N LYS A 113 21.57 13.95 -50.22
CA LYS A 113 22.92 14.53 -50.21
C LYS A 113 23.62 14.46 -48.84
N ASP A 114 22.88 14.69 -47.76
CA ASP A 114 23.35 14.59 -46.36
C ASP A 114 22.91 13.30 -45.65
N GLY A 115 22.56 12.28 -46.42
CA GLY A 115 21.97 11.03 -45.93
C GLY A 115 22.87 10.25 -44.97
N HIS A 116 24.19 10.30 -45.17
CA HIS A 116 25.19 9.70 -44.28
C HIS A 116 25.21 10.36 -42.90
N ILE A 117 25.11 11.69 -42.82
CA ILE A 117 25.00 12.43 -41.55
C ILE A 117 23.68 12.09 -40.86
N CYS A 118 22.57 12.10 -41.62
CA CYS A 118 21.25 11.77 -41.10
C CYS A 118 21.19 10.34 -40.54
N ALA A 119 21.82 9.37 -41.21
CA ALA A 119 21.94 8.00 -40.76
C ALA A 119 22.77 7.91 -39.48
N ALA A 120 23.94 8.56 -39.44
CA ALA A 120 24.81 8.59 -38.25
C ALA A 120 24.08 9.18 -37.04
N VAL A 121 23.40 10.32 -37.21
CA VAL A 121 22.60 10.95 -36.15
C VAL A 121 21.48 10.02 -35.68
N LYS A 122 20.76 9.36 -36.61
CA LYS A 122 19.68 8.44 -36.25
C LYS A 122 20.20 7.23 -35.47
N ILE A 123 21.30 6.63 -35.91
CA ILE A 123 21.95 5.49 -35.23
C ILE A 123 22.40 5.92 -33.82
N GLN A 124 23.12 7.04 -33.72
CA GLN A 124 23.59 7.57 -32.44
C GLN A 124 22.44 7.92 -31.49
N ALA A 125 21.39 8.57 -31.98
CA ALA A 125 20.21 8.91 -31.17
C ALA A 125 19.49 7.64 -30.69
N THR A 126 19.37 6.63 -31.55
CA THR A 126 18.76 5.34 -31.20
C THR A 126 19.58 4.61 -30.15
N TRP A 127 20.91 4.60 -30.30
CA TRP A 127 21.82 3.99 -29.33
C TRP A 127 21.79 4.72 -27.96
N ARG A 128 21.85 6.06 -27.96
CA ARG A 128 21.72 6.87 -26.75
C ARG A 128 20.39 6.62 -26.04
N CYS A 129 19.29 6.54 -26.79
CA CYS A 129 17.97 6.21 -26.25
C CYS A 129 17.95 4.79 -25.63
N HIS A 130 18.51 3.80 -26.32
CA HIS A 130 18.61 2.43 -25.81
C HIS A 130 19.40 2.38 -24.49
N MET A 131 20.56 3.03 -24.43
CA MET A 131 21.38 3.12 -23.22
C MET A 131 20.66 3.84 -22.07
N ALA A 132 20.04 5.00 -22.35
CA ALA A 132 19.26 5.74 -21.36
C ALA A 132 18.09 4.91 -20.82
N ARG A 133 17.39 4.18 -21.70
CA ARG A 133 16.29 3.29 -21.31
C ARG A 133 16.79 2.13 -20.44
N ALA A 134 17.91 1.50 -20.80
CA ALA A 134 18.49 0.43 -20.00
C ALA A 134 18.86 0.91 -18.59
N SER A 135 19.53 2.07 -18.49
CA SER A 135 19.87 2.71 -17.21
C SER A 135 18.63 3.05 -16.39
N TYR A 136 17.61 3.65 -17.02
CA TYR A 136 16.36 4.00 -16.36
C TYR A 136 15.63 2.78 -15.80
N LEU A 137 15.59 1.67 -16.53
CA LEU A 137 14.96 0.44 -16.05
C LEU A 137 15.67 -0.13 -14.81
N ILE A 138 17.00 -0.07 -14.79
CA ILE A 138 17.80 -0.49 -13.62
C ILE A 138 17.54 0.46 -12.44
N PHE A 139 17.59 1.77 -12.67
CA PHE A 139 17.29 2.77 -11.64
C PHE A 139 15.89 2.57 -11.05
N ARG A 140 14.87 2.33 -11.89
CA ARG A 140 13.50 2.11 -11.44
C ARG A 140 13.39 0.88 -10.54
N LYS A 141 14.05 -0.23 -10.91
CA LYS A 141 14.11 -1.44 -10.08
C LYS A 141 14.75 -1.15 -8.71
N ARG A 142 15.90 -0.46 -8.71
CA ARG A 142 16.61 -0.09 -7.48
C ARG A 142 15.79 0.85 -6.59
N LYS A 143 15.17 1.88 -7.18
CA LYS A 143 14.30 2.82 -6.46
C LYS A 143 13.12 2.09 -5.81
N TRP A 144 12.49 1.16 -6.52
CA TRP A 144 11.40 0.37 -5.97
C TRP A 144 11.87 -0.51 -4.80
N ALA A 145 12.98 -1.24 -4.97
CA ALA A 145 13.56 -2.07 -3.92
C ALA A 145 13.92 -1.24 -2.67
N ALA A 146 14.57 -0.08 -2.86
CA ALA A 146 14.92 0.83 -1.77
C ALA A 146 13.68 1.31 -1.00
N SER A 147 12.59 1.67 -1.71
CA SER A 147 11.33 2.05 -1.09
C SER A 147 10.71 0.92 -0.26
N MET A 148 10.73 -0.32 -0.77
CA MET A 148 10.21 -1.49 -0.04
C MET A 148 11.03 -1.80 1.22
N ILE A 149 12.36 -1.70 1.13
CA ILE A 149 13.26 -1.86 2.27
C ILE A 149 12.98 -0.77 3.33
N ALA A 150 12.87 0.50 2.91
CA ALA A 150 12.60 1.61 3.81
C ALA A 150 11.25 1.44 4.53
N LEU A 151 10.18 1.07 3.80
CA LEU A 151 8.86 0.84 4.40
C LEU A 151 8.88 -0.31 5.39
N SER A 152 9.54 -1.41 5.03
CA SER A 152 9.67 -2.60 5.89
C SER A 152 10.45 -2.28 7.17
N TRP A 153 11.51 -1.47 7.07
CA TRP A 153 12.29 -1.01 8.21
C TRP A 153 11.47 -0.11 9.13
N VAL A 154 10.76 0.88 8.60
CA VAL A 154 9.87 1.75 9.39
C VAL A 154 8.83 0.92 10.15
N MET A 155 8.22 -0.08 9.51
CA MET A 155 7.28 -0.97 10.17
C MET A 155 7.95 -1.82 11.25
N LYS A 156 9.16 -2.34 11.00
CA LYS A 156 9.94 -3.08 12.00
C LYS A 156 10.26 -2.23 13.23
N CYS A 157 10.69 -0.98 13.04
CA CYS A 157 10.94 -0.05 14.12
C CYS A 157 9.67 0.22 14.93
N LYS A 158 8.55 0.56 14.26
CA LYS A 158 7.25 0.79 14.91
C LYS A 158 6.78 -0.43 15.70
N LEU A 159 6.84 -1.62 15.11
CA LEU A 159 6.46 -2.86 15.79
C LEU A 159 7.34 -3.15 17.00
N THR A 160 8.65 -2.90 16.90
CA THR A 160 9.59 -3.10 18.01
C THR A 160 9.30 -2.14 19.15
N MET A 161 9.05 -0.87 18.85
CA MET A 161 8.64 0.14 19.83
C MET A 161 7.33 -0.26 20.54
N VAL A 162 6.29 -0.61 19.78
CA VAL A 162 4.99 -1.04 20.34
C VAL A 162 5.15 -2.28 21.22
N ARG A 163 5.95 -3.26 20.80
CA ARG A 163 6.24 -4.46 21.61
C ARG A 163 6.90 -4.10 22.93
N GLN A 164 7.89 -3.21 22.91
CA GLN A 164 8.56 -2.79 24.14
C GLN A 164 7.60 -2.03 25.07
N LEU A 165 6.75 -1.16 24.52
CA LEU A 165 5.72 -0.45 25.28
C LEU A 165 4.74 -1.44 25.94
N LEU A 166 4.21 -2.41 25.19
CA LEU A 166 3.29 -3.42 25.72
C LEU A 166 3.94 -4.26 26.81
N LYS A 167 5.21 -4.66 26.64
CA LYS A 167 5.97 -5.40 27.65
C LYS A 167 6.17 -4.57 28.93
N ASN A 168 6.54 -3.30 28.79
CA ASN A 168 6.69 -2.39 29.92
C ASN A 168 5.36 -2.20 30.67
N ASN A 169 4.26 -2.01 29.95
CA ASN A 169 2.92 -1.89 30.55
C ASN A 169 2.51 -3.17 31.29
N GLN A 170 2.75 -4.35 30.72
CA GLN A 170 2.47 -5.62 31.39
C GLN A 170 3.27 -5.78 32.68
N MET A 171 4.57 -5.45 32.66
CA MET A 171 5.42 -5.48 33.85
C MET A 171 4.92 -4.49 34.91
N TYR A 172 4.50 -3.30 34.49
CA TYR A 172 3.93 -2.29 35.37
C TYR A 172 2.64 -2.76 36.03
N TYR A 173 1.69 -3.31 35.25
CA TYR A 173 0.44 -3.88 35.79
C TYR A 173 0.71 -5.02 36.77
N LEU A 174 1.64 -5.92 36.44
CA LEU A 174 2.02 -7.02 37.32
C LEU A 174 2.64 -6.53 38.63
N SER A 175 3.52 -5.52 38.57
CA SER A 175 4.14 -4.95 39.78
C SER A 175 3.12 -4.25 40.68
N THR A 176 2.17 -3.52 40.08
CA THR A 176 1.07 -2.85 40.80
C THR A 176 0.13 -3.88 41.42
N PHE A 177 -0.20 -4.93 40.67
CA PHE A 177 -1.00 -6.04 41.16
C PHE A 177 -0.36 -6.73 42.36
N ARG A 178 0.94 -7.04 42.29
CA ARG A 178 1.68 -7.65 43.42
C ARG A 178 1.66 -6.79 44.68
N LYS A 179 1.75 -5.46 44.54
CA LYS A 179 1.63 -4.54 45.68
C LYS A 179 0.22 -4.60 46.28
N ARG A 180 -0.81 -4.39 45.45
CA ARG A 180 -2.21 -4.46 45.89
C ARG A 180 -2.55 -5.81 46.52
N ALA A 181 -1.98 -6.92 46.04
CA ALA A 181 -2.23 -8.26 46.56
C ALA A 181 -1.76 -8.40 48.01
N LYS A 182 -0.61 -7.81 48.35
CA LYS A 182 -0.11 -7.76 49.73
C LYS A 182 -1.02 -6.92 50.62
N ASP A 183 -1.40 -5.74 50.14
CA ASP A 183 -2.28 -4.83 50.89
C ASP A 183 -3.64 -5.47 51.16
N PHE A 184 -4.22 -6.14 50.15
CA PHE A 184 -5.47 -6.87 50.27
C PHE A 184 -5.37 -8.06 51.22
N GLN A 185 -4.27 -8.83 51.17
CA GLN A 185 -4.07 -9.94 52.10
C GLN A 185 -4.07 -9.44 53.56
N ALA A 186 -3.44 -8.29 53.83
CA ALA A 186 -3.45 -7.67 55.15
C ALA A 186 -4.84 -7.16 55.55
N LEU A 187 -5.62 -6.64 54.60
CA LEU A 187 -6.96 -6.08 54.83
C LEU A 187 -8.11 -7.10 54.74
N TRP A 188 -7.85 -8.35 54.33
CA TRP A 188 -8.87 -9.34 54.02
C TRP A 188 -9.83 -9.61 55.18
N ALA A 189 -9.29 -9.71 56.40
CA ALA A 189 -10.10 -9.92 57.61
C ALA A 189 -11.09 -8.78 57.88
N THR A 190 -10.75 -7.55 57.47
CA THR A 190 -11.63 -6.38 57.56
C THR A 190 -12.65 -6.39 56.44
N ILE A 191 -12.20 -6.60 55.19
CA ILE A 191 -13.07 -6.62 53.99
C ILE A 191 -14.20 -7.64 54.16
N LYS A 192 -13.89 -8.84 54.69
CA LYS A 192 -14.90 -9.88 54.92
C LYS A 192 -16.02 -9.46 55.89
N LYS A 193 -15.75 -8.50 56.79
CA LYS A 193 -16.72 -8.02 57.78
C LYS A 193 -17.47 -6.76 57.32
N THR A 194 -16.90 -6.01 56.39
CA THR A 194 -17.48 -4.76 55.87
C THR A 194 -18.22 -5.00 54.56
N GLY A 195 -19.17 -4.12 54.24
CA GLY A 195 -19.86 -4.15 52.95
C GLY A 195 -18.87 -4.01 51.78
N HIS A 196 -18.88 -4.96 50.84
CA HIS A 196 -17.96 -4.97 49.70
C HIS A 196 -18.59 -5.50 48.42
N THR A 197 -18.04 -5.10 47.27
CA THR A 197 -18.52 -5.47 45.94
C THR A 197 -17.61 -6.52 45.31
N VAL A 198 -18.17 -7.64 44.90
CA VAL A 198 -17.47 -8.73 44.22
C VAL A 198 -17.80 -8.69 42.73
N ILE A 199 -16.77 -8.56 41.90
CA ILE A 199 -16.91 -8.53 40.45
C ILE A 199 -16.53 -9.90 39.90
N HIS A 200 -17.51 -10.72 39.52
CA HIS A 200 -17.23 -11.98 38.87
C HIS A 200 -17.00 -11.78 37.38
N ILE A 201 -15.80 -12.17 36.94
CA ILE A 201 -15.45 -12.23 35.52
C ILE A 201 -15.21 -13.71 35.20
N PRO A 202 -16.22 -14.47 34.78
CA PRO A 202 -16.12 -15.91 34.48
C PRO A 202 -15.36 -16.18 33.16
N SER A 203 -14.27 -15.44 32.92
CA SER A 203 -13.41 -15.57 31.76
C SER A 203 -12.74 -16.93 31.71
N LEU A 204 -12.60 -17.49 30.52
CA LEU A 204 -11.74 -18.65 30.28
C LEU A 204 -10.48 -18.18 29.53
N GLY A 205 -9.48 -17.75 30.30
CA GLY A 205 -8.18 -17.23 29.85
C GLY A 205 -7.24 -18.20 29.11
N TYR A 206 -7.78 -19.20 28.40
CA TYR A 206 -6.99 -20.15 27.62
C TYR A 206 -6.14 -19.47 26.53
N ASN A 207 -5.07 -20.14 26.14
CA ASN A 207 -4.25 -19.73 25.00
C ASN A 207 -5.13 -19.61 23.73
N VAL A 208 -4.84 -18.61 22.88
CA VAL A 208 -5.56 -18.35 21.62
C VAL A 208 -5.70 -19.61 20.75
N ASN A 209 -4.67 -20.45 20.69
CA ASN A 209 -4.73 -21.68 19.88
C ASN A 209 -5.77 -22.66 20.41
N LEU A 210 -5.87 -22.82 21.73
CA LEU A 210 -6.87 -23.67 22.36
C LEU A 210 -8.27 -23.04 22.28
N ARG A 211 -8.39 -21.72 22.37
CA ARG A 211 -9.68 -21.02 22.19
C ARG A 211 -10.25 -21.17 20.78
N ARG A 212 -9.39 -21.31 19.76
CA ARG A 212 -9.83 -21.56 18.39
C ARG A 212 -10.44 -22.94 18.19
N SER A 213 -10.02 -23.94 18.97
CA SER A 213 -10.58 -25.29 18.91
C SER A 213 -11.80 -25.49 19.82
N ILE A 214 -12.13 -24.51 20.66
CA ILE A 214 -13.30 -24.56 21.55
C ILE A 214 -14.48 -23.95 20.82
N ASP A 215 -15.49 -24.79 20.59
CA ASP A 215 -16.80 -24.33 20.13
C ASP A 215 -17.55 -23.66 21.29
N ASN A 216 -18.26 -22.56 20.98
CA ASN A 216 -19.13 -21.86 21.93
C ASN A 216 -18.45 -21.52 23.27
N ILE A 217 -17.25 -20.94 23.24
CA ILE A 217 -16.51 -20.51 24.44
C ILE A 217 -17.35 -19.61 25.37
N ALA A 218 -18.26 -18.80 24.81
CA ALA A 218 -19.17 -17.97 25.58
C ALA A 218 -20.09 -18.79 26.50
N THR A 219 -20.63 -19.91 26.01
CA THR A 219 -21.45 -20.85 26.78
C THR A 219 -20.65 -21.53 27.87
N MET A 220 -19.42 -21.95 27.58
CA MET A 220 -18.53 -22.54 28.60
C MET A 220 -18.19 -21.56 29.71
N GLN A 221 -17.90 -20.30 29.37
CA GLN A 221 -17.72 -19.24 30.37
C GLN A 221 -18.98 -19.06 31.21
N ASN A 222 -20.16 -19.16 30.60
CA ASN A 222 -21.44 -19.01 31.30
C ASN A 222 -21.78 -20.16 32.25
N GLN A 223 -21.09 -21.31 32.18
CA GLN A 223 -21.28 -22.39 33.16
C GLN A 223 -20.94 -21.96 34.60
N GLN A 224 -20.18 -20.87 34.76
CA GLN A 224 -19.86 -20.28 36.06
C GLN A 224 -20.92 -19.31 36.58
N ILE A 225 -22.12 -19.30 35.99
CA ILE A 225 -23.22 -18.40 36.36
C ILE A 225 -23.57 -18.48 37.84
N GLY A 226 -23.48 -19.66 38.48
CA GLY A 226 -23.76 -19.85 39.91
C GLY A 226 -22.94 -18.98 40.87
N ARG A 227 -21.88 -18.30 40.38
CA ARG A 227 -21.14 -17.31 41.17
C ARG A 227 -21.98 -16.10 41.59
N PHE A 228 -23.09 -15.81 40.91
CA PHE A 228 -23.97 -14.73 41.37
C PHE A 228 -24.55 -14.99 42.78
N CYS A 229 -24.62 -16.25 43.21
CA CYS A 229 -25.13 -16.65 44.52
C CYS A 229 -24.24 -16.19 45.70
N ASP A 230 -23.06 -15.60 45.45
CA ASP A 230 -22.26 -14.96 46.49
C ASP A 230 -23.01 -13.78 47.16
N VAL A 231 -24.06 -13.26 46.49
CA VAL A 231 -25.00 -12.27 47.03
C VAL A 231 -25.81 -12.77 48.25
N LYS A 232 -25.76 -14.09 48.54
CA LYS A 232 -26.35 -14.67 49.77
C LYS A 232 -25.82 -14.02 51.04
N ASP A 233 -24.58 -13.54 51.02
CA ASP A 233 -24.03 -12.75 52.13
C ASP A 233 -24.64 -11.33 52.06
N PRO A 234 -25.33 -10.86 53.11
CA PRO A 234 -25.98 -9.55 53.09
C PRO A 234 -24.98 -8.38 52.95
N ASN A 235 -23.70 -8.60 53.27
CA ASN A 235 -22.65 -7.58 53.12
C ASN A 235 -22.04 -7.55 51.71
N VAL A 236 -22.46 -8.45 50.81
CA VAL A 236 -21.86 -8.60 49.47
C VAL A 236 -22.78 -8.02 48.40
N GLU A 237 -22.24 -7.11 47.60
CA GLU A 237 -22.84 -6.68 46.33
C GLU A 237 -22.15 -7.44 45.19
N VAL A 238 -22.91 -8.03 44.27
CA VAL A 238 -22.36 -8.84 43.19
C VAL A 238 -22.55 -8.15 41.85
N ILE A 239 -21.44 -7.93 41.15
CA ILE A 239 -21.42 -7.55 39.74
C ILE A 239 -20.98 -8.77 38.92
N TYR A 240 -21.92 -9.41 38.23
CA TYR A 240 -21.61 -10.54 37.34
C TYR A 240 -21.47 -10.03 35.90
N VAL A 241 -20.29 -10.24 35.31
CA VAL A 241 -20.04 -9.92 33.90
C VAL A 241 -20.49 -11.09 33.04
N CYS A 242 -21.51 -10.87 32.21
CA CYS A 242 -22.12 -11.91 31.40
C CYS A 242 -21.31 -12.18 30.12
N PRO A 243 -20.91 -13.44 29.86
CA PRO A 243 -20.27 -13.82 28.60
C PRO A 243 -21.27 -14.01 27.44
N VAL A 244 -22.57 -13.98 27.72
CA VAL A 244 -23.66 -14.11 26.74
C VAL A 244 -24.67 -12.99 26.99
N GLU A 245 -25.42 -12.60 25.95
CA GLU A 245 -26.53 -11.68 26.10
C GLU A 245 -27.65 -12.32 26.94
N ILE A 246 -28.19 -11.57 27.91
CA ILE A 246 -29.24 -12.08 28.77
C ILE A 246 -30.58 -11.90 28.05
N SER A 247 -31.12 -13.00 27.52
CA SER A 247 -32.48 -13.03 26.99
C SER A 247 -33.52 -12.84 28.11
N LYS A 248 -34.78 -12.54 27.73
CA LYS A 248 -35.89 -12.43 28.70
C LYS A 248 -36.08 -13.74 29.47
N GLU A 249 -36.05 -14.88 28.77
CA GLU A 249 -36.16 -16.21 29.37
C GLU A 249 -35.02 -16.49 30.35
N CYS A 250 -33.77 -16.15 30.00
CA CYS A 250 -32.64 -16.31 30.93
C CYS A 250 -32.80 -15.44 32.18
N ARG A 251 -33.36 -14.23 32.03
CA ARG A 251 -33.62 -13.34 33.16
C ARG A 251 -34.70 -13.91 34.10
N GLU A 252 -35.79 -14.42 33.55
CA GLU A 252 -36.86 -15.07 34.33
C GLU A 252 -36.33 -16.29 35.09
N TYR A 253 -35.47 -17.08 34.46
CA TYR A 253 -34.78 -18.20 35.11
C TYR A 253 -33.87 -17.73 36.25
N TYR A 254 -33.07 -16.68 36.06
CA TYR A 254 -32.22 -16.14 37.13
C TYR A 254 -33.02 -15.50 38.26
N ASP A 255 -34.13 -14.82 37.96
CA ASP A 255 -35.04 -14.29 38.97
C ASP A 255 -35.65 -15.44 39.80
N THR A 256 -36.04 -16.55 39.16
CA THR A 256 -36.53 -17.76 39.84
C THR A 256 -35.47 -18.37 40.77
N LEU A 257 -34.23 -18.52 40.29
CA LEU A 257 -33.13 -19.00 41.14
C LEU A 257 -32.84 -18.06 42.31
N THR A 258 -32.91 -16.75 42.07
CA THR A 258 -32.71 -15.74 43.11
C THR A 258 -33.81 -15.83 44.17
N LEU A 259 -35.07 -16.02 43.77
CA LEU A 259 -36.19 -16.25 44.68
C LEU A 259 -35.99 -17.50 45.53
N SER A 260 -35.60 -18.63 44.92
CA SER A 260 -35.32 -19.87 45.65
C SER A 260 -34.19 -19.71 46.67
N MET A 261 -33.14 -18.97 46.30
CA MET A 261 -32.05 -18.63 47.22
C MET A 261 -32.55 -17.75 48.37
N CYS A 262 -33.33 -16.71 48.07
CA CYS A 262 -33.90 -15.81 49.10
C CYS A 262 -34.75 -16.57 50.12
N GLN A 263 -35.55 -17.54 49.67
CA GLN A 263 -36.34 -18.42 50.54
C GLN A 263 -35.45 -19.27 51.45
N ALA A 264 -34.36 -19.85 50.91
CA ALA A 264 -33.43 -20.66 51.69
C ALA A 264 -32.61 -19.87 52.71
N THR A 265 -32.37 -18.57 52.44
CA THR A 265 -31.59 -17.68 53.33
C THR A 265 -32.43 -16.72 54.15
N GLU A 266 -33.77 -16.81 54.06
CA GLU A 266 -34.72 -15.90 54.71
C GLU A 266 -34.47 -14.40 54.42
N GLN A 267 -34.03 -14.08 53.18
CA GLN A 267 -33.75 -12.72 52.75
C GLN A 267 -34.87 -12.14 51.88
N SER A 268 -35.03 -10.81 51.91
CA SER A 268 -35.95 -10.11 51.01
C SER A 268 -35.43 -10.12 49.56
N TYR A 269 -36.31 -10.52 48.63
CA TYR A 269 -35.98 -10.57 47.20
C TYR A 269 -35.56 -9.20 46.65
N ASP A 270 -36.25 -8.12 47.05
CA ASP A 270 -35.97 -6.79 46.54
C ASP A 270 -34.60 -6.27 46.99
N GLU A 271 -34.17 -6.60 48.21
CA GLU A 271 -32.86 -6.24 48.75
C GLU A 271 -31.73 -6.99 48.03
N VAL A 272 -31.92 -8.29 47.80
CA VAL A 272 -30.96 -9.13 47.04
C VAL A 272 -30.85 -8.62 45.60
N LYS A 273 -31.99 -8.29 44.97
CA LYS A 273 -32.03 -7.77 43.60
C LYS A 273 -31.32 -6.44 43.45
N GLN A 274 -31.36 -5.56 44.46
CA GLN A 274 -30.61 -4.30 44.44
C GLN A 274 -29.10 -4.50 44.55
N ARG A 275 -28.65 -5.57 45.22
CA ARG A 275 -27.23 -5.93 45.36
C ARG A 275 -26.71 -6.79 44.21
N LEU A 276 -27.58 -7.31 43.35
CA LEU A 276 -27.21 -8.18 42.23
C LEU A 276 -27.30 -7.43 40.89
N LEU A 277 -26.15 -7.27 40.23
CA LEU A 277 -26.07 -6.59 38.94
C LEU A 277 -25.44 -7.47 37.86
N PHE A 278 -26.22 -7.76 36.82
CA PHE A 278 -25.73 -8.40 35.61
C PHE A 278 -25.30 -7.36 34.57
N ILE A 279 -24.08 -7.50 34.03
CA ILE A 279 -23.52 -6.59 33.03
C ILE A 279 -23.01 -7.36 31.82
N THR A 280 -23.56 -7.08 30.65
CA THR A 280 -23.07 -7.63 29.38
C THR A 280 -22.09 -6.64 28.71
N PRO A 281 -20.91 -7.09 28.23
CA PRO A 281 -19.98 -6.26 27.45
C PRO A 281 -20.60 -5.72 26.15
N ASP A 282 -20.38 -4.43 25.86
CA ASP A 282 -21.02 -3.74 24.73
C ASP A 282 -20.58 -4.25 23.34
N LEU A 283 -19.42 -4.92 23.26
CA LEU A 283 -18.89 -5.44 21.99
C LEU A 283 -19.07 -6.96 21.84
N LEU A 284 -19.92 -7.59 22.65
CA LEU A 284 -20.15 -9.04 22.61
C LEU A 284 -20.49 -9.55 21.21
N GLU A 285 -21.50 -8.95 20.57
CA GLU A 285 -21.95 -9.31 19.21
C GLU A 285 -20.84 -9.17 18.17
N ARG A 286 -20.09 -8.07 18.23
CA ARG A 286 -19.06 -7.74 17.25
C ARG A 286 -17.90 -8.74 17.25
N PHE A 287 -17.62 -9.37 18.40
CA PHE A 287 -16.50 -10.29 18.54
C PHE A 287 -16.91 -11.77 18.63
N LYS A 288 -18.17 -12.12 18.33
CA LYS A 288 -18.65 -13.51 18.36
C LYS A 288 -17.78 -14.49 17.56
N ALA A 289 -17.31 -14.09 16.38
CA ALA A 289 -16.49 -14.94 15.51
C ALA A 289 -15.03 -15.14 15.96
N HIS A 290 -14.56 -14.42 16.98
CA HIS A 290 -13.15 -14.37 17.35
C HIS A 290 -12.76 -15.24 18.56
N ASN A 291 -13.74 -15.95 19.17
CA ASN A 291 -13.55 -16.77 20.38
C ASN A 291 -12.72 -16.05 21.46
N LEU A 292 -13.04 -14.78 21.73
CA LEU A 292 -12.37 -13.99 22.76
C LEU A 292 -12.73 -14.51 24.17
N CYS A 293 -11.74 -14.52 25.09
CA CYS A 293 -12.06 -14.69 26.50
C CYS A 293 -12.75 -13.43 27.03
N LEU A 294 -13.56 -13.59 28.08
CA LEU A 294 -14.39 -12.51 28.61
C LEU A 294 -13.57 -11.32 29.09
N SER A 295 -12.40 -11.54 29.67
CA SER A 295 -11.49 -10.46 30.10
C SER A 295 -11.00 -9.64 28.91
N SER A 296 -10.62 -10.27 27.80
CA SER A 296 -10.25 -9.55 26.57
C SER A 296 -11.44 -8.78 26.01
N LEU A 297 -12.62 -9.40 26.01
CA LEU A 297 -13.85 -8.75 25.54
C LEU A 297 -14.20 -7.52 26.37
N LEU A 298 -14.12 -7.62 27.71
CA LEU A 298 -14.39 -6.52 28.62
C LEU A 298 -13.37 -5.38 28.47
N LYS A 299 -12.09 -5.72 28.28
CA LYS A 299 -11.03 -4.75 27.99
C LYS A 299 -11.30 -3.92 26.74
N TYR A 300 -11.84 -4.55 25.68
CA TYR A 300 -12.22 -3.83 24.46
C TYR A 300 -13.56 -3.09 24.59
N SER A 301 -14.44 -3.57 25.48
CA SER A 301 -15.75 -3.02 25.82
C SER A 301 -15.62 -1.85 26.81
N MET A 302 -14.95 -0.78 26.37
CA MET A 302 -14.57 0.36 27.22
C MET A 302 -15.77 1.11 27.81
N LYS A 303 -16.92 1.10 27.16
CA LYS A 303 -18.14 1.73 27.72
C LYS A 303 -18.61 0.93 28.94
N THR A 304 -18.69 -0.39 28.81
CA THR A 304 -19.02 -1.28 29.93
C THR A 304 -17.98 -1.19 31.04
N LEU A 305 -16.68 -1.16 30.71
CA LEU A 305 -15.63 -1.05 31.72
C LEU A 305 -15.68 0.28 32.51
N LYS A 306 -15.99 1.40 31.84
CA LYS A 306 -16.23 2.70 32.51
C LYS A 306 -17.46 2.65 33.42
N ARG A 307 -18.53 1.98 33.00
CA ARG A 307 -19.73 1.80 33.84
C ARG A 307 -19.38 1.03 35.12
N ILE A 308 -18.62 -0.06 35.01
CA ILE A 308 -18.14 -0.82 36.18
C ILE A 308 -17.27 0.07 37.08
N GLN A 309 -16.37 0.87 36.50
CA GLN A 309 -15.54 1.80 37.26
C GLN A 309 -16.37 2.77 38.10
N LEU A 310 -17.45 3.32 37.53
CA LEU A 310 -18.35 4.24 38.26
C LEU A 310 -19.09 3.54 39.40
N LEU A 311 -19.56 2.30 39.18
CA LEU A 311 -20.28 1.52 40.19
C LEU A 311 -19.40 1.15 41.39
N VAL A 312 -18.11 0.99 41.15
CA VAL A 312 -17.13 0.52 42.15
C VAL A 312 -16.37 1.68 42.80
N LYS A 313 -16.47 2.90 42.24
CA LYS A 313 -15.73 4.06 42.74
C LYS A 313 -16.11 4.37 44.19
N GLY A 314 -15.13 4.33 45.09
CA GLY A 314 -15.32 4.60 46.52
C GLY A 314 -15.87 3.43 47.34
N LYS A 315 -16.15 2.29 46.70
CA LYS A 315 -16.52 1.05 47.39
C LYS A 315 -15.31 0.15 47.57
N GLN A 316 -15.32 -0.70 48.60
CA GLN A 316 -14.38 -1.80 48.68
C GLN A 316 -14.78 -2.85 47.66
N ALA A 317 -13.91 -3.17 46.70
CA ALA A 317 -14.24 -4.14 45.67
C ALA A 317 -13.03 -4.93 45.20
N TYR A 318 -13.30 -6.13 44.69
CA TYR A 318 -12.30 -6.99 44.07
C TYR A 318 -12.91 -7.85 42.96
N ILE A 319 -12.06 -8.34 42.07
CA ILE A 319 -12.40 -9.17 40.92
C ILE A 319 -12.17 -10.62 41.28
N VAL A 320 -13.12 -11.49 40.95
CA VAL A 320 -12.96 -12.94 41.02
C VAL A 320 -12.98 -13.51 39.59
N PRO A 321 -11.83 -13.84 39.01
CA PRO A 321 -11.74 -14.36 37.66
C PRO A 321 -12.15 -15.84 37.61
N GLY A 322 -12.56 -16.30 36.42
CA GLY A 322 -12.80 -17.72 36.13
C GLY A 322 -11.48 -18.48 35.98
N LEU A 323 -10.83 -18.31 34.82
CA LEU A 323 -9.46 -18.67 34.48
C LEU A 323 -8.64 -17.39 34.23
N MET A 324 -7.57 -17.16 34.98
CA MET A 324 -6.77 -15.93 34.89
C MET A 324 -6.14 -15.71 33.51
N HIS A 325 -6.15 -14.46 33.08
CA HIS A 325 -5.56 -13.97 31.85
C HIS A 325 -4.80 -12.66 32.08
N ALA A 326 -3.86 -12.32 31.19
CA ALA A 326 -3.12 -11.05 31.28
C ALA A 326 -4.03 -9.82 31.24
N ASP A 327 -5.20 -9.92 30.61
CA ASP A 327 -6.17 -8.84 30.55
C ASP A 327 -6.91 -8.62 31.87
N ASP A 328 -6.98 -9.61 32.77
CA ASP A 328 -7.52 -9.40 34.12
C ASP A 328 -6.66 -8.41 34.91
N LEU A 329 -5.33 -8.47 34.74
CA LEU A 329 -4.40 -7.52 35.34
C LEU A 329 -4.63 -6.10 34.81
N PHE A 330 -4.93 -5.96 33.52
CA PHE A 330 -5.29 -4.68 32.93
C PHE A 330 -6.60 -4.14 33.52
N ILE A 331 -7.65 -4.97 33.58
CA ILE A 331 -8.95 -4.59 34.11
C ILE A 331 -8.81 -4.17 35.59
N ALA A 332 -8.11 -4.98 36.39
CA ALA A 332 -7.84 -4.67 37.79
C ALA A 332 -7.04 -3.37 37.95
N HIS A 333 -6.03 -3.16 37.11
CA HIS A 333 -5.27 -1.91 37.10
C HIS A 333 -6.18 -0.71 36.81
N TYR A 334 -7.00 -0.80 35.77
CA TYR A 334 -7.93 0.25 35.32
C TYR A 334 -8.99 0.60 36.37
N LEU A 335 -9.58 -0.42 36.98
CA LEU A 335 -10.60 -0.26 38.03
C LEU A 335 -9.99 0.12 39.40
N VAL A 336 -8.66 0.09 39.53
CA VAL A 336 -7.93 0.37 40.78
C VAL A 336 -8.31 -0.60 41.92
N ILE A 337 -8.60 -1.85 41.57
CA ILE A 337 -8.98 -2.92 42.51
C ILE A 337 -8.05 -4.12 42.40
N LEU A 338 -8.21 -5.10 43.29
CA LEU A 338 -7.49 -6.37 43.26
C LEU A 338 -8.24 -7.43 42.41
N VAL A 339 -7.51 -8.40 41.87
CA VAL A 339 -7.98 -9.74 41.50
C VAL A 339 -7.74 -10.73 42.65
N ASP A 340 -8.79 -11.32 43.21
CA ASP A 340 -8.68 -12.38 44.21
C ASP A 340 -8.11 -13.66 43.57
N LEU A 341 -7.09 -14.19 44.22
CA LEU A 341 -6.30 -15.36 43.84
C LEU A 341 -6.57 -16.57 44.73
N SER A 342 -7.46 -16.47 45.72
CA SER A 342 -7.78 -17.54 46.67
C SER A 342 -8.13 -18.87 45.96
N THR A 343 -8.75 -18.79 44.79
CA THR A 343 -9.08 -19.94 43.92
C THR A 343 -7.90 -20.55 43.16
N TYR A 344 -6.71 -19.93 43.19
CA TYR A 344 -5.50 -20.32 42.42
C TYR A 344 -4.30 -20.73 43.27
N PHE A 345 -4.38 -20.62 44.60
CA PHE A 345 -3.24 -20.89 45.48
C PHE A 345 -2.82 -22.38 45.55
N ASN A 346 -3.50 -23.28 44.83
CA ASN A 346 -3.05 -24.66 44.62
C ASN A 346 -2.36 -24.83 43.22
N ASP A 347 -1.09 -24.44 43.09
CA ASP A 347 -0.09 -25.05 42.17
C ASP A 347 0.38 -24.40 40.84
N ASN A 348 -0.09 -23.25 40.32
CA ASN A 348 0.29 -22.92 38.91
C ASN A 348 0.71 -21.48 38.54
N PHE A 349 0.82 -20.53 39.48
CA PHE A 349 1.13 -19.13 39.10
C PHE A 349 2.56 -18.94 38.53
N GLU A 350 3.56 -19.67 39.03
CA GLU A 350 4.93 -19.61 38.49
C GLU A 350 5.07 -20.26 37.11
N LYS A 351 4.26 -21.29 36.80
CA LYS A 351 4.25 -21.93 35.47
C LYS A 351 3.66 -21.02 34.40
N TYR A 352 2.57 -20.30 34.70
CA TYR A 352 1.91 -19.37 33.76
C TYR A 352 2.80 -18.18 33.34
N THR A 353 3.65 -17.69 34.25
CA THR A 353 4.60 -16.61 33.93
C THR A 353 5.80 -17.08 33.10
N LYS A 354 6.15 -18.38 33.17
CA LYS A 354 7.21 -18.98 32.34
C LYS A 354 6.73 -19.35 30.93
N THR A 355 5.52 -19.92 30.78
CA THR A 355 4.97 -20.28 29.45
C THR A 355 4.60 -19.06 28.61
N ASN A 356 4.18 -17.94 29.22
CA ASN A 356 3.93 -16.69 28.49
C ASN A 356 5.20 -15.93 28.07
N ARG A 357 6.40 -16.37 28.45
CA ARG A 357 7.66 -15.89 27.82
C ARG A 357 7.84 -16.42 26.40
N GLU A 358 7.14 -17.49 26.03
CA GLU A 358 7.14 -18.09 24.70
C GLU A 358 6.02 -17.60 23.79
N TYR A 359 5.49 -16.39 24.02
CA TYR A 359 4.86 -15.64 22.93
C TYR A 359 5.94 -15.14 21.95
N SER A 360 6.58 -16.12 21.31
CA SER A 360 7.28 -15.97 20.05
C SER A 360 6.23 -15.67 18.97
N PRO A 361 6.31 -14.51 18.29
CA PRO A 361 5.41 -14.16 17.19
C PRO A 361 5.77 -14.94 15.92
N ARG A 362 6.04 -16.25 16.02
CA ARG A 362 6.30 -17.11 14.84
C ARG A 362 5.05 -17.24 13.96
N ALA A 363 3.84 -17.14 14.52
CA ALA A 363 2.59 -17.34 13.79
C ALA A 363 2.27 -16.28 12.71
N LEU A 364 2.91 -15.10 12.74
CA LEU A 364 2.83 -14.12 11.63
C LEU A 364 4.04 -14.20 10.69
N SER A 365 5.09 -14.94 11.06
CA SER A 365 6.16 -15.31 10.12
C SER A 365 5.76 -16.48 9.22
N VAL A 366 4.85 -17.37 9.66
CA VAL A 366 4.38 -18.49 8.83
C VAL A 366 3.62 -17.99 7.59
N GLY A 367 2.87 -16.89 7.70
CA GLY A 367 2.21 -16.26 6.55
C GLY A 367 3.19 -15.70 5.52
N PHE A 368 4.40 -15.29 5.92
CA PHE A 368 5.46 -14.85 5.02
C PHE A 368 6.38 -16.01 4.56
N GLN A 369 6.47 -17.09 5.34
CA GLN A 369 7.28 -18.26 5.01
C GLN A 369 6.54 -19.23 4.06
N ALA A 370 5.20 -19.25 4.08
CA ALA A 370 4.37 -19.93 3.09
C ALA A 370 4.51 -19.31 1.69
N LEU A 371 4.71 -17.99 1.60
CA LEU A 371 5.07 -17.30 0.35
C LEU A 371 6.48 -17.65 -0.15
N TYR A 372 7.37 -18.13 0.74
CA TYR A 372 8.75 -18.46 0.41
C TYR A 372 8.93 -19.92 -0.08
N GLN A 373 8.04 -20.84 0.31
CA GLN A 373 8.14 -22.26 -0.06
C GLN A 373 7.58 -22.60 -1.45
N HIS A 374 6.82 -21.71 -2.08
CA HIS A 374 6.29 -21.89 -3.44
C HIS A 374 7.14 -21.23 -4.56
N SER A 375 8.27 -20.58 -4.21
CA SER A 375 9.16 -19.93 -5.17
C SER A 375 10.22 -20.91 -5.70
N SER A 376 9.89 -21.58 -6.81
CA SER A 376 10.82 -22.32 -7.66
C SER A 376 12.10 -21.53 -7.92
N LYS A 377 13.27 -22.10 -7.57
CA LYS A 377 14.60 -21.50 -7.77
C LYS A 377 14.77 -20.96 -9.21
N PRO A 378 15.04 -19.65 -9.43
CA PRO A 378 15.61 -19.20 -10.70
C PRO A 378 17.14 -19.30 -10.63
N LYS A 379 17.69 -20.12 -11.52
CA LYS A 379 19.13 -20.20 -11.82
C LYS A 379 19.55 -18.98 -12.63
N HIS A 380 19.88 -17.84 -12.02
CA HIS A 380 20.64 -16.78 -12.72
C HIS A 380 21.63 -16.04 -11.80
N LYS A 381 22.73 -15.64 -12.43
CA LYS A 381 24.02 -15.13 -11.91
C LYS A 381 23.94 -14.37 -10.57
N SER A 382 24.19 -15.16 -9.53
CA SER A 382 24.83 -14.90 -8.23
C SER A 382 25.14 -13.45 -7.82
N VAL A 383 24.52 -13.07 -6.71
CA VAL A 383 24.82 -11.97 -5.76
C VAL A 383 26.23 -12.08 -5.13
N SER A 384 27.06 -13.05 -5.54
CA SER A 384 28.40 -13.30 -4.98
C SER A 384 29.42 -12.18 -5.19
N ASP A 385 29.15 -11.23 -6.08
CA ASP A 385 30.17 -10.28 -6.55
C ASP A 385 30.07 -8.90 -5.86
N LEU A 386 29.19 -8.76 -4.87
CA LEU A 386 28.98 -7.52 -4.10
C LEU A 386 29.76 -7.57 -2.78
N ARG A 387 30.70 -6.64 -2.59
CA ARG A 387 31.38 -6.42 -1.29
C ARG A 387 30.72 -5.27 -0.54
N PHE A 388 30.41 -5.52 0.73
CA PHE A 388 29.91 -4.52 1.66
C PHE A 388 31.05 -4.11 2.61
N SER A 389 31.46 -2.84 2.54
CA SER A 389 32.47 -2.24 3.42
C SER A 389 31.80 -1.32 4.45
N LYS A 390 32.27 -1.38 5.69
CA LYS A 390 31.71 -0.65 6.84
C LYS A 390 32.70 0.41 7.33
N THR A 391 32.31 1.67 7.29
CA THR A 391 32.86 2.70 8.17
C THR A 391 31.73 3.31 9.01
N ALA A 392 32.08 4.01 10.08
CA ALA A 392 31.19 4.35 11.20
C ALA A 392 29.89 5.11 10.84
N ARG A 393 29.69 5.54 9.59
CA ARG A 393 28.53 6.32 9.14
C ARG A 393 27.97 5.97 7.75
N HIS A 394 28.54 5.02 7.01
CA HIS A 394 28.16 4.77 5.61
C HIS A 394 28.19 3.27 5.24
N LEU A 395 27.27 2.84 4.38
CA LEU A 395 27.22 1.50 3.79
C LEU A 395 27.57 1.61 2.31
N TYR A 396 28.67 0.99 1.89
CA TYR A 396 29.11 0.97 0.49
C TYR A 396 28.72 -0.35 -0.17
N VAL A 397 28.29 -0.28 -1.43
CA VAL A 397 28.08 -1.45 -2.30
C VAL A 397 29.01 -1.31 -3.48
N ASP A 398 30.05 -2.15 -3.53
CA ASP A 398 31.02 -2.15 -4.63
C ASP A 398 30.86 -3.39 -5.50
N SER A 399 30.97 -3.21 -6.82
CA SER A 399 30.98 -4.28 -7.80
C SER A 399 32.42 -4.53 -8.24
N ASN A 400 32.92 -5.75 -8.04
CA ASN A 400 34.30 -6.13 -8.36
C ASN A 400 34.65 -5.74 -9.81
N LYS A 401 35.61 -4.82 -10.00
CA LYS A 401 36.03 -4.36 -11.32
C LYS A 401 37.17 -5.21 -11.88
N ASN A 402 36.99 -5.71 -13.09
CA ASN A 402 38.06 -5.83 -14.09
C ASN A 402 37.62 -5.10 -15.37
N SER A 403 37.33 -3.81 -15.25
CA SER A 403 37.19 -2.93 -16.42
C SER A 403 38.05 -1.69 -16.24
N ILE A 404 38.99 -1.55 -17.18
CA ILE A 404 39.86 -0.40 -17.36
C ILE A 404 38.96 0.82 -17.63
N GLY A 405 39.02 1.81 -16.76
CA GLY A 405 38.35 3.11 -16.93
C GLY A 405 37.19 3.39 -15.97
N GLY A 406 37.34 4.47 -15.20
CA GLY A 406 36.24 5.28 -14.66
C GLY A 406 35.51 4.74 -13.43
N GLU A 407 35.92 5.19 -12.25
CA GLU A 407 35.23 5.11 -10.94
C GLU A 407 33.70 5.02 -11.05
N ASN A 408 33.13 3.88 -10.65
CA ASN A 408 31.68 3.69 -10.51
C ASN A 408 31.38 3.27 -9.07
N VAL A 409 31.78 4.11 -8.11
CA VAL A 409 31.36 3.97 -6.72
C VAL A 409 30.03 4.71 -6.60
N ILE A 410 28.92 3.98 -6.49
CA ILE A 410 27.63 4.60 -6.14
C ILE A 410 27.63 4.77 -4.62
N GLN A 411 27.98 5.96 -4.17
CA GLN A 411 27.91 6.35 -2.77
C GLN A 411 26.43 6.53 -2.39
N LEU A 412 25.86 5.55 -1.68
CA LEU A 412 24.55 5.68 -1.05
C LEU A 412 24.76 6.22 0.37
N GLU A 413 24.69 7.55 0.52
CA GLU A 413 24.66 8.18 1.84
C GLU A 413 23.32 7.91 2.53
N PHE A 414 23.32 6.95 3.44
CA PHE A 414 22.27 6.84 4.44
C PHE A 414 22.81 7.38 5.76
N SER A 415 22.30 8.53 6.20
CA SER A 415 22.58 9.05 7.53
C SER A 415 21.77 8.22 8.53
N ILE A 416 22.39 7.21 9.12
CA ILE A 416 21.75 6.26 10.05
C ILE A 416 22.42 6.44 11.43
N ASN A 417 21.63 6.80 12.44
CA ASN A 417 22.10 6.96 13.83
C ASN A 417 22.21 5.66 14.63
N GLU A 418 21.86 4.50 14.05
CA GLU A 418 21.96 3.20 14.73
C GLU A 418 22.58 2.11 13.84
N LYS A 419 23.49 1.31 14.44
CA LYS A 419 24.30 0.29 13.75
C LYS A 419 23.42 -0.90 13.31
N ILE A 420 23.19 -1.04 12.00
CA ILE A 420 22.61 -2.26 11.40
C ILE A 420 23.73 -3.28 11.11
N SER A 421 23.46 -4.59 11.29
CA SER A 421 24.42 -5.65 10.94
C SER A 421 24.36 -5.99 9.44
N ALA A 422 25.49 -6.36 8.83
CA ALA A 422 25.56 -6.69 7.39
C ALA A 422 24.65 -7.88 7.00
N ALA A 423 24.37 -8.79 7.94
CA ALA A 423 23.46 -9.92 7.74
C ALA A 423 21.99 -9.48 7.58
N GLU A 424 21.57 -8.45 8.33
CA GLU A 424 20.20 -7.91 8.26
C GLU A 424 19.98 -7.13 6.95
N ALA A 425 21.00 -6.41 6.48
CA ALA A 425 20.97 -5.74 5.19
C ALA A 425 20.86 -6.73 4.02
N MET A 426 21.64 -7.84 4.04
CA MET A 426 21.55 -8.88 3.01
C MET A 426 20.19 -9.58 2.97
N TRP A 427 19.57 -9.82 4.14
CA TRP A 427 18.26 -10.47 4.20
C TRP A 427 17.16 -9.61 3.58
N LEU A 428 17.16 -8.31 3.86
CA LEU A 428 16.20 -7.35 3.29
C LEU A 428 16.29 -7.24 1.76
N PHE A 429 17.50 -7.30 1.19
CA PHE A 429 17.69 -7.30 -0.27
C PHE A 429 17.23 -8.60 -0.94
N LYS A 430 17.47 -9.75 -0.30
CA LYS A 430 17.10 -11.07 -0.85
C LYS A 430 15.58 -11.29 -0.90
N VAL A 431 14.84 -10.67 0.03
CA VAL A 431 13.37 -10.65 0.02
C VAL A 431 12.83 -9.82 -1.15
N ALA A 432 13.47 -8.68 -1.46
CA ALA A 432 13.04 -7.80 -2.56
C ALA A 432 13.25 -8.42 -3.96
N ASP A 433 14.31 -9.21 -4.15
CA ASP A 433 14.58 -9.93 -5.42
C ASP A 433 13.57 -11.06 -5.69
N ASN A 434 13.14 -11.79 -4.65
CA ASN A 434 12.14 -12.87 -4.81
C ASN A 434 10.75 -12.32 -5.15
N ASP A 435 10.38 -11.14 -4.62
CA ASP A 435 9.11 -10.47 -4.94
C ASP A 435 9.08 -9.92 -6.39
N LEU A 436 10.25 -9.56 -6.93
CA LEU A 436 10.44 -9.19 -8.33
C LEU A 436 10.30 -10.38 -9.28
N ALA A 437 10.70 -11.59 -8.86
CA ALA A 437 10.55 -12.81 -9.64
C ALA A 437 9.10 -13.31 -9.70
N LEU A 438 8.34 -13.20 -8.60
CA LEU A 438 6.93 -13.59 -8.55
C LEU A 438 6.03 -12.71 -9.44
N ARG A 439 6.30 -11.40 -9.52
CA ARG A 439 5.49 -10.47 -10.33
C ARG A 439 5.79 -10.49 -11.83
N HIS A 440 6.86 -11.17 -12.26
CA HIS A 440 7.08 -11.41 -13.69
C HIS A 440 6.23 -12.57 -14.24
N CYS A 441 5.62 -13.39 -13.37
CA CYS A 441 4.71 -14.47 -13.77
C CYS A 441 3.25 -14.02 -13.95
N ASP A 442 2.81 -13.01 -13.19
CA ASP A 442 1.43 -12.51 -13.22
C ASP A 442 1.30 -11.26 -14.10
N ASN A 443 1.43 -11.44 -15.42
CA ASN A 443 0.93 -10.46 -16.38
C ASN A 443 -0.60 -10.61 -16.52
N THR A 444 -1.36 -10.12 -15.55
CA THR A 444 -2.75 -9.71 -15.75
C THR A 444 -2.87 -8.21 -15.44
N PRO A 445 -3.41 -7.40 -16.36
CA PRO A 445 -3.53 -5.96 -16.14
C PRO A 445 -4.65 -5.71 -15.13
N ILE A 446 -4.29 -5.30 -13.92
CA ILE A 446 -5.24 -4.64 -13.01
C ILE A 446 -5.33 -3.19 -13.50
N LEU A 447 -6.39 -2.90 -14.26
CA LEU A 447 -6.83 -1.55 -14.59
C LEU A 447 -7.17 -0.81 -13.28
N PHE A 448 -6.71 0.45 -13.18
CA PHE A 448 -7.12 1.39 -12.15
C PHE A 448 -8.62 1.71 -12.25
#